data_AF-F5RC30-F1
#
_entry.id   AF-F5RC30-F1
#
_cell.length_a   1.000
_cell.length_b   1.000
_cell.length_c   1.000
_cell.angle_alpha   90.00
_cell.angle_beta   90.00
_cell.angle_gamma   90.00
#
_symmetry.space_group_name_H-M   'P 1'
#
loop_
_entity.id
_entity.type
_entity.pdbx_description
1 polymer ?
#
loop_
_entity_poly.entity_id
_entity_poly.type
_entity_poly.pdbx_seq_one_letter_code
_entity_poly.pdbx_strand_id
1 'polypeptide(L)'
;MDALHVCGIAAAVVVLVRVVCLASHLSPDGWKGMLPRFFAFSVSLAAFGASAFAVAADLPFSGQALLMSVAGLIVSDRRMTR
;
A
#
# COMPACT_ATOMS: atom_id res chain seq x y z
N MET A 1 16.00 22.08 -1.54
CA MET A 1 15.15 20.99 -1.04
C MET A 1 14.67 21.40 0.34
N ASP A 2 13.39 21.74 0.45
CA ASP A 2 12.81 22.21 1.70
C ASP A 2 12.67 21.04 2.69
N ALA A 3 12.74 21.32 3.99
CA ALA A 3 12.64 20.30 5.04
C ALA A 3 11.39 19.41 4.89
N LEU A 4 10.28 19.99 4.41
CA LEU A 4 9.03 19.30 4.12
C LEU A 4 9.20 18.18 3.07
N HIS A 5 9.99 18.43 2.03
CA HIS A 5 10.25 17.49 0.94
C HIS A 5 11.10 16.31 1.44
N VAL A 6 12.11 16.59 2.29
CA VAL A 6 12.95 15.57 2.93
C VAL A 6 12.11 14.68 3.86
N CYS A 7 11.23 15.28 4.66
CA CYS A 7 10.30 14.53 5.50
C CYS A 7 9.34 13.65 4.68
N GLY A 8 8.83 14.13 3.55
CA GLY A 8 7.96 13.37 2.65
C GLY A 8 8.66 12.14 2.06
N ILE A 9 9.89 12.30 1.58
CA ILE A 9 10.70 11.18 1.06
C ILE A 9 10.99 10.16 2.17
N ALA A 10 11.40 10.61 3.35
CA ALA A 10 11.67 9.72 4.48
C ALA A 10 10.42 8.90 4.87
N ALA A 11 9.24 9.55 4.90
CA ALA A 11 7.98 8.87 5.16
C ALA A 11 7.64 7.84 4.08
N ALA A 12 7.82 8.18 2.79
CA ALA A 12 7.59 7.25 1.68
C ALA A 12 8.51 6.03 1.73
N VAL A 13 9.79 6.22 2.10
CA VAL A 13 10.75 5.12 2.31
C VAL A 13 10.27 4.19 3.42
N VAL A 14 9.84 4.73 4.57
CA VAL A 14 9.31 3.91 5.67
C VAL A 14 8.08 3.12 5.23
N VAL A 15 7.16 3.74 4.48
CA VAL A 15 5.97 3.07 3.92
C VAL A 15 6.38 1.90 3.02
N LEU A 16 7.32 2.12 2.10
CA LEU A 16 7.75 1.07 1.17
C LEU A 16 8.47 -0.08 1.87
N VAL A 17 9.34 0.22 2.84
CA VAL A 17 9.96 -0.82 3.67
C VAL A 17 8.89 -1.66 4.36
N ARG A 18 7.87 -1.03 4.94
CA ARG A 18 6.75 -1.75 5.58
C ARG A 18 5.94 -2.58 4.59
N VAL A 19 5.69 -2.06 3.38
CA VAL A 19 5.02 -2.80 2.30
C VAL A 19 5.80 -4.04 1.91
N VAL A 20 7.13 -3.94 1.73
CA VAL A 20 7.99 -5.08 1.41
C VAL A 20 8.01 -6.10 2.54
N CYS A 21 8.12 -5.65 3.79
CA CYS A 21 8.05 -6.53 4.96
C CYS A 21 6.69 -7.25 5.06
N LEU A 22 5.57 -6.57 4.76
CA LEU A 22 4.26 -7.22 4.76
C LEU A 22 4.13 -8.22 3.61
N ALA A 23 4.61 -7.86 2.41
CA ALA A 23 4.59 -8.72 1.23
C ALA A 23 5.39 -10.01 1.45
N SER A 24 6.52 -9.97 2.16
CA SER A 24 7.30 -11.19 2.45
C SER A 24 6.60 -12.15 3.41
N HIS A 25 5.67 -11.67 4.22
CA HIS A 25 4.87 -12.48 5.15
C HIS A 25 3.47 -12.82 4.60
N LEU A 26 3.13 -12.36 3.41
CA LEU A 26 1.88 -12.67 2.73
C LEU A 26 1.95 -14.08 2.15
N SER A 27 1.46 -15.06 2.92
CA SER A 27 1.25 -16.42 2.41
C SER A 27 -0.20 -16.63 1.95
N PRO A 28 -0.43 -17.22 0.77
CA PRO A 28 -1.77 -17.60 0.30
C PRO A 28 -2.42 -18.68 1.17
N ASP A 29 -1.66 -19.41 2.00
CA ASP A 29 -2.19 -20.47 2.87
C ASP A 29 -3.19 -19.95 3.91
N GLY A 30 -3.04 -18.70 4.32
CA GLY A 30 -3.98 -18.03 5.23
C GLY A 30 -5.23 -17.47 4.54
N TRP A 31 -5.36 -17.65 3.23
CA TRP A 31 -6.44 -17.11 2.40
C TRP A 31 -7.20 -18.20 1.65
N LYS A 32 -7.15 -19.46 2.14
CA LYS A 32 -7.87 -20.60 1.56
C LYS A 32 -9.36 -20.28 1.38
N GLY A 33 -9.82 -20.31 0.13
CA GLY A 33 -11.20 -19.96 -0.26
C GLY A 33 -11.43 -18.49 -0.62
N MET A 34 -10.45 -17.61 -0.46
CA MET A 34 -10.55 -16.15 -0.73
C MET A 34 -9.43 -15.64 -1.66
N LEU A 35 -8.98 -16.46 -2.63
CA LEU A 35 -7.93 -16.09 -3.59
C LEU A 35 -8.18 -14.75 -4.33
N PRO A 36 -9.41 -14.40 -4.76
CA PRO A 36 -9.66 -13.11 -5.39
C PRO A 36 -9.37 -11.92 -4.45
N ARG A 37 -9.69 -12.06 -3.15
CA ARG A 37 -9.40 -11.04 -2.14
C ARG A 37 -7.92 -10.96 -1.83
N PHE A 38 -7.21 -12.09 -1.81
CA PHE A 38 -5.75 -12.09 -1.67
C PHE A 38 -5.06 -11.32 -2.81
N PHE A 39 -5.51 -11.54 -4.05
CA PHE A 39 -5.01 -10.79 -5.21
C PHE A 39 -5.33 -9.30 -5.10
N ALA A 40 -6.58 -8.95 -4.80
CA ALA A 40 -6.99 -7.55 -4.62
C ALA A 40 -6.19 -6.85 -3.51
N PHE A 41 -5.96 -7.54 -2.38
CA PHE A 41 -5.13 -7.04 -1.28
C PHE A 41 -3.68 -6.83 -1.71
N SER A 42 -3.08 -7.81 -2.40
CA SER A 42 -1.69 -7.73 -2.85
C SER A 42 -1.46 -6.60 -3.86
N VAL A 43 -2.37 -6.44 -4.82
CA VAL A 43 -2.34 -5.34 -5.79
C VAL A 43 -2.52 -4.00 -5.08
N SER A 44 -3.45 -3.91 -4.12
CA SER A 44 -3.68 -2.69 -3.33
C SER A 44 -2.46 -2.33 -2.48
N LEU A 45 -1.78 -3.32 -1.90
CA LEU A 45 -0.55 -3.14 -1.13
C LEU A 45 0.61 -2.62 -2.00
N ALA A 46 0.76 -3.18 -3.20
CA ALA A 46 1.75 -2.70 -4.17
C ALA A 46 1.44 -1.27 -4.64
N ALA A 47 0.17 -0.99 -4.96
CA ALA A 47 -0.30 0.35 -5.33
C ALA A 47 -0.10 1.37 -4.21
N PHE A 48 -0.26 0.97 -2.94
CA PHE A 48 -0.02 1.82 -1.78
C PHE A 48 1.45 2.22 -1.67
N GLY A 49 2.38 1.27 -1.83
CA GLY A 49 3.82 1.57 -1.87
C GLY A 49 4.20 2.52 -3.01
N ALA A 50 3.67 2.27 -4.21
CA ALA A 50 3.93 3.10 -5.39
C ALA A 50 3.35 4.52 -5.26
N SER A 51 2.12 4.64 -4.79
CA SER A 51 1.46 5.94 -4.61
C SER A 51 2.09 6.77 -3.49
N ALA A 52 2.60 6.16 -2.41
CA ALA A 52 3.36 6.88 -1.39
C ALA A 52 4.62 7.55 -1.96
N PHE A 53 5.34 6.87 -2.85
CA PHE A 53 6.45 7.47 -3.60
C PHE A 53 5.97 8.54 -4.58
N ALA A 54 4.84 8.30 -5.26
CA ALA A 54 4.28 9.28 -6.17
C ALA A 54 3.89 10.60 -5.46
N VAL A 55 3.40 10.51 -4.22
CA VAL A 55 3.12 11.68 -3.37
C VAL A 55 4.43 12.40 -3.02
N ALA A 56 5.47 11.67 -2.64
CA ALA A 56 6.76 12.27 -2.30
C ALA A 56 7.47 12.93 -3.50
N ALA A 57 7.20 12.44 -4.72
CA ALA A 57 7.71 13.02 -5.97
C ALA A 57 6.75 14.04 -6.61
N ASP A 58 5.70 14.45 -5.89
CA ASP A 58 4.73 15.48 -6.29
C ASP A 58 4.07 15.20 -7.66
N LEU A 59 3.81 13.93 -7.96
CA LEU A 59 3.15 13.52 -9.20
C LEU A 59 1.65 13.88 -9.18
N PRO A 60 1.06 14.22 -10.35
CA PRO A 60 -0.37 14.49 -10.45
C PRO A 60 -1.18 13.25 -10.08
N PHE A 61 -2.32 13.48 -9.45
CA PHE A 61 -3.27 12.45 -8.98
C PHE A 61 -2.73 11.47 -7.92
N SER A 62 -1.53 11.69 -7.39
CA SER A 62 -0.89 10.82 -6.39
C SER A 62 -1.74 10.66 -5.12
N GLY A 63 -2.38 11.73 -4.66
CA GLY A 63 -3.30 11.69 -3.51
C GLY A 63 -4.52 10.79 -3.75
N GLN A 64 -5.17 10.87 -4.92
CA GLN A 64 -6.30 9.99 -5.24
C GLN A 64 -5.84 8.53 -5.37
N ALA A 65 -4.68 8.28 -6.00
CA ALA A 65 -4.11 6.95 -6.11
C ALA A 65 -3.82 6.35 -4.73
N LEU A 66 -3.30 7.16 -3.80
CA LEU A 66 -3.06 6.76 -2.42
C LEU A 66 -4.36 6.41 -1.71
N LEU A 67 -5.39 7.25 -1.78
CA LEU A 67 -6.70 6.97 -1.18
C LEU A 67 -7.35 5.70 -1.76
N MET A 68 -7.28 5.51 -3.08
CA MET A 68 -7.81 4.32 -3.75
C MET A 68 -7.08 3.05 -3.30
N SER A 69 -5.76 3.10 -3.16
CA SER A 69 -4.98 1.95 -2.69
C SER A 69 -5.30 1.59 -1.23
N VAL A 70 -5.49 2.60 -0.37
CA VAL A 70 -5.91 2.41 1.04
C VAL A 70 -7.32 1.82 1.09
N ALA A 71 -8.26 2.33 0.29
CA ALA A 71 -9.60 1.77 0.20
C ALA A 71 -9.58 0.31 -0.24
N GLY A 72 -8.75 -0.03 -1.24
CA GLY A 72 -8.55 -1.41 -1.70
C GLY A 72 -7.99 -2.32 -0.60
N LEU A 73 -7.04 -1.83 0.20
CA LEU A 73 -6.52 -2.54 1.38
C LEU A 73 -7.60 -2.81 2.42
N ILE A 74 -8.41 -1.81 2.74
CA ILE A 74 -9.51 -1.92 3.74
C ILE A 74 -10.56 -2.93 3.28
N VAL A 75 -11.06 -2.80 2.04
CA VAL A 75 -12.11 -3.68 1.50
C VAL A 75 -11.63 -5.12 1.33
N SER A 76 -10.36 -5.30 1.00
CA SER A 76 -9.76 -6.61 0.79
C SER A 76 -9.20 -7.23 2.08
N ASP A 77 -9.21 -6.51 3.20
CA ASP A 77 -8.68 -7.03 4.47
C ASP A 77 -9.57 -8.16 5.00
N ARG A 78 -8.98 -9.35 5.12
CA ARG A 78 -9.62 -10.53 5.69
C ARG A 78 -10.01 -10.35 7.17
N ARG A 79 -9.32 -9.48 7.92
CA ARG A 79 -9.59 -9.28 9.36
C ARG A 79 -10.91 -8.58 9.61
N MET A 80 -11.41 -7.79 8.66
CA MET A 80 -12.69 -7.09 8.76
C MET A 80 -13.90 -7.96 8.41
N THR A 81 -13.69 -9.19 7.90
CA THR A 81 -14.79 -10.13 7.57
C THR A 81 -15.05 -11.14 8.69
N ARG A 82 -14.52 -10.91 9.90
CA ARG A 82 -14.68 -11.79 11.06
C ARG A 82 -15.55 -11.11 12.09
#